data_AF-A0A2N2A4R0-F1
#
_entry.id   AF-A0A2N2A4R0-F1
#
_cell.length_a   1.000
_cell.length_b   1.000
_cell.length_c   1.000
_cell.angle_alpha   90.00
_cell.angle_beta   90.00
_cell.angle_gamma   90.00
#
_symmetry.space_group_name_H-M   'P 1'
#
loop_
_entity.id
_entity.type
_entity.pdbx_description
1 polymer ?
#
loop_
_entity_poly.entity_id
_entity_poly.type
_entity_poly.pdbx_seq_one_letter_code
_entity_poly.pdbx_strand_id
1 'polypeptide(L)'
;MAGLSCWATDTRKIARSSLCWQRFGTRKRPRSISCCSTERREGFMPQPSYAYACARISALEKSLFGRDAIRRMAEGSLEDAIRMLSDAKYGNIPDATSEDTERMIESVRKQTAETIRDLSPDASLTDLFLLQTDAQNLKVLIKARLLGTTDIIWLEGGLFSREQLSTMVAEAKYDLLPEEMQRAMAHLEAKLKIAEEPQLVSVYTDYGYHAHCLKASESMKEPFIRQYFAALCDFNNVITFLRMRAMGAQKEDLKDVLLPNAGVRSHALIDAYELSAETLTKAISSSVVKSSLQDGLNKMLATGSISMLEKTRDDYLLSLVNEHRHDSMTIFPVVGYFLARDREAKAVRLIVTVKRNGLDDAVIAERLRELYG
;
A
#
# COMPACT_ATOMS: atom_id res chain seq x y z
N MET A 1 40.51 -39.26 -12.79
CA MET A 1 40.05 -40.66 -12.68
C MET A 1 38.60 -40.60 -12.23
N ALA A 2 37.65 -40.61 -13.17
CA ALA A 2 36.85 -41.77 -13.64
C ALA A 2 35.75 -42.15 -12.61
N GLY A 3 34.46 -42.31 -12.93
CA GLY A 3 33.67 -42.34 -14.18
C GLY A 3 32.23 -41.82 -13.91
N LEU A 4 31.40 -41.37 -14.87
CA LEU A 4 30.82 -41.97 -16.08
C LEU A 4 29.74 -43.05 -15.84
N SER A 5 28.45 -42.67 -16.01
CA SER A 5 27.36 -43.43 -16.67
C SER A 5 26.11 -42.51 -16.73
N CYS A 6 25.71 -41.88 -17.84
CA CYS A 6 25.16 -42.40 -19.09
C CYS A 6 23.76 -43.03 -18.94
N TRP A 7 22.70 -42.29 -19.27
CA TRP A 7 21.44 -42.80 -19.84
C TRP A 7 20.89 -41.75 -20.81
N ALA A 8 20.95 -42.10 -22.11
CA ALA A 8 20.22 -41.45 -23.18
C ALA A 8 19.32 -42.52 -23.80
N THR A 9 18.08 -42.16 -24.12
CA THR A 9 17.28 -42.87 -25.13
C THR A 9 16.32 -41.90 -25.78
N ASP A 10 16.59 -41.64 -27.06
CA ASP A 10 15.84 -40.88 -28.04
C ASP A 10 14.92 -41.86 -28.79
N THR A 11 13.66 -41.49 -29.07
CA THR A 11 12.98 -41.92 -30.31
C THR A 11 11.83 -40.99 -30.67
N ARG A 12 11.80 -40.62 -31.96
CA ARG A 12 10.92 -39.67 -32.63
C ARG A 12 9.65 -40.31 -33.22
N LYS A 13 8.76 -39.40 -33.67
CA LYS A 13 7.85 -39.45 -34.86
C LYS A 13 6.45 -40.07 -34.70
N ILE A 14 5.44 -39.28 -35.10
CA ILE A 14 4.37 -39.50 -36.11
C ILE A 14 3.52 -38.20 -36.11
N ALA A 15 3.61 -37.28 -37.07
CA ALA A 15 3.14 -37.26 -38.47
C ALA A 15 1.61 -37.04 -38.66
N ARG A 16 1.30 -35.81 -39.11
CA ARG A 16 0.19 -35.29 -39.95
C ARG A 16 -0.86 -36.28 -40.48
N SER A 17 -2.13 -35.83 -40.48
CA SER A 17 -2.98 -35.93 -41.66
C SER A 17 -4.02 -34.81 -41.69
N SER A 18 -4.50 -34.53 -42.89
CA SER A 18 -5.21 -33.35 -43.34
C SER A 18 -6.24 -33.81 -44.38
N LEU A 19 -7.26 -32.97 -44.57
CA LEU A 19 -8.08 -32.82 -45.79
C LEU A 19 -9.26 -33.78 -46.08
N CYS A 20 -10.41 -33.09 -46.20
CA CYS A 20 -11.41 -33.16 -47.28
C CYS A 20 -12.36 -34.37 -47.32
N TRP A 21 -13.67 -34.13 -47.38
CA TRP A 21 -14.47 -34.30 -48.62
C TRP A 21 -15.86 -33.68 -48.48
N GLN A 22 -16.36 -33.19 -49.61
CA GLN A 22 -17.59 -32.43 -49.83
C GLN A 22 -18.85 -33.32 -49.92
N ARG A 23 -20.01 -32.64 -49.86
CA ARG A 23 -21.14 -32.66 -50.84
C ARG A 23 -22.53 -33.18 -50.37
N PHE A 24 -23.47 -32.23 -50.31
CA PHE A 24 -24.89 -32.22 -50.77
C PHE A 24 -25.89 -33.31 -50.36
N GLY A 25 -27.06 -32.89 -49.87
CA GLY A 25 -28.30 -33.70 -49.92
C GLY A 25 -29.43 -33.22 -49.00
N THR A 26 -30.53 -32.76 -49.59
CA THR A 26 -31.68 -32.07 -48.98
C THR A 26 -32.70 -32.92 -48.21
N ARG A 27 -33.40 -32.26 -47.27
CA ARG A 27 -34.77 -32.48 -46.75
C ARG A 27 -35.09 -33.73 -45.90
N LYS A 28 -35.32 -33.53 -44.60
CA LYS A 28 -36.66 -33.50 -43.94
C LYS A 28 -36.48 -33.39 -42.42
N ARG A 29 -37.21 -32.47 -41.78
CA ARG A 29 -37.34 -32.38 -40.32
C ARG A 29 -38.04 -33.63 -39.77
N PRO A 30 -37.66 -34.06 -38.56
CA PRO A 30 -38.65 -34.19 -37.50
C PRO A 30 -38.24 -33.38 -36.26
N ARG A 31 -39.25 -32.77 -35.64
CA ARG A 31 -39.17 -32.14 -34.32
C ARG A 31 -39.01 -33.24 -33.26
N SER A 32 -38.03 -33.12 -32.38
CA SER A 32 -38.20 -33.51 -30.97
C SER A 32 -36.97 -33.15 -30.13
N ILE A 33 -37.25 -32.36 -29.09
CA ILE A 33 -36.50 -32.25 -27.82
C ILE A 33 -35.18 -31.48 -27.92
N SER A 34 -35.25 -30.14 -27.79
CA SER A 34 -34.08 -29.34 -27.42
C SER A 34 -33.73 -29.65 -25.97
N CYS A 35 -32.60 -30.34 -25.80
CA CYS A 35 -31.89 -30.42 -24.55
C CYS A 35 -31.62 -28.98 -24.07
N CYS A 36 -32.17 -28.62 -22.92
CA CYS A 36 -31.92 -27.34 -22.28
C CYS A 36 -30.47 -27.33 -21.84
N SER A 37 -29.57 -26.88 -22.71
CA SER A 37 -28.20 -26.55 -22.32
C SER A 37 -28.29 -25.33 -21.43
N THR A 38 -28.22 -25.56 -20.12
CA THR A 38 -27.98 -24.55 -19.11
C THR A 38 -26.58 -23.98 -19.36
N GLU A 39 -26.47 -23.09 -20.34
CA GLU A 39 -25.36 -22.16 -20.44
C GLU A 39 -25.35 -21.38 -19.13
N ARG A 40 -24.37 -21.72 -18.27
CA ARG A 40 -23.96 -20.88 -17.17
C ARG A 40 -23.58 -19.54 -17.79
N ARG A 41 -24.52 -18.59 -17.79
CA ARG A 41 -24.18 -17.18 -17.86
C ARG A 41 -23.21 -16.96 -16.70
N GLU A 42 -21.95 -16.72 -17.02
CA GLU A 42 -21.03 -16.07 -16.10
C GLU A 42 -21.78 -14.88 -15.54
N GLY A 43 -22.09 -14.95 -14.25
CA GLY A 43 -22.99 -14.02 -13.61
C GLY A 43 -22.42 -12.62 -13.75
N PHE A 44 -23.13 -11.75 -14.47
CA PHE A 44 -22.97 -10.32 -14.31
C PHE A 44 -23.29 -10.01 -12.85
N MET A 45 -22.27 -9.97 -11.98
CA MET A 45 -22.46 -9.46 -10.63
C MET A 45 -22.76 -7.97 -10.79
N PRO A 46 -23.96 -7.51 -10.38
CA PRO A 46 -24.25 -6.08 -10.40
C PRO A 46 -23.21 -5.38 -9.52
N GLN A 47 -22.62 -4.31 -10.04
CA GLN A 47 -21.69 -3.49 -9.27
C GLN A 47 -22.33 -3.15 -7.92
N PRO A 48 -21.60 -3.32 -6.79
CA PRO A 48 -22.15 -3.02 -5.48
C PRO A 48 -22.64 -1.56 -5.48
N SER A 49 -23.80 -1.29 -4.88
CA SER A 49 -24.22 0.10 -4.70
C SER A 49 -23.45 0.71 -3.52
N TYR A 50 -23.25 2.04 -3.52
CA TYR A 50 -22.66 2.71 -2.35
C TYR A 50 -23.44 2.40 -1.06
N ALA A 51 -24.78 2.31 -1.14
CA ALA A 51 -25.62 1.92 -0.01
C ALA A 51 -25.21 0.55 0.58
N TYR A 52 -25.05 -0.44 -0.28
CA TYR A 52 -24.66 -1.78 0.10
C TYR A 52 -23.23 -1.80 0.67
N ALA A 53 -22.29 -1.13 0.00
CA ALA A 53 -20.92 -1.01 0.44
C ALA A 53 -20.83 -0.39 1.85
N CYS A 54 -21.46 0.78 2.07
CA CYS A 54 -21.50 1.43 3.38
C CYS A 54 -22.10 0.52 4.46
N ALA A 55 -23.23 -0.12 4.19
CA ALA A 55 -23.88 -1.01 5.16
C ALA A 55 -23.00 -2.22 5.54
N ARG A 56 -22.30 -2.80 4.56
CA ARG A 56 -21.35 -3.89 4.78
C ARG A 56 -20.15 -3.42 5.60
N ILE A 57 -19.58 -2.27 5.26
CA ILE A 57 -18.46 -1.69 6.00
C ILE A 57 -18.83 -1.39 7.45
N SER A 58 -19.98 -0.75 7.71
CA SER A 58 -20.42 -0.47 9.09
C SER A 58 -20.61 -1.74 9.93
N ALA A 59 -20.96 -2.87 9.32
CA ALA A 59 -20.98 -4.15 10.02
C ALA A 59 -19.57 -4.66 10.34
N LEU A 60 -18.62 -4.50 9.42
CA LEU A 60 -17.23 -4.91 9.57
C LEU A 60 -16.43 -4.04 10.54
N GLU A 61 -16.74 -2.75 10.64
CA GLU A 61 -16.12 -1.82 11.59
C GLU A 61 -16.25 -2.29 13.05
N LYS A 62 -17.31 -3.06 13.38
CA LYS A 62 -17.50 -3.65 14.72
C LYS A 62 -16.41 -4.67 15.11
N SER A 63 -15.66 -5.17 14.14
CA SER A 63 -14.54 -6.10 14.37
C SER A 63 -13.20 -5.38 14.55
N LEU A 64 -13.16 -4.06 14.42
CA LEU A 64 -11.95 -3.28 14.66
C LEU A 64 -11.67 -3.18 16.16
N PHE A 65 -10.39 -3.22 16.52
CA PHE A 65 -9.92 -2.92 17.84
C PHE A 65 -10.03 -1.42 18.11
N GLY A 66 -11.03 -1.05 18.90
CA GLY A 66 -11.15 0.31 19.42
C GLY A 66 -10.07 0.67 20.43
N ARG A 67 -10.07 1.94 20.87
CA ARG A 67 -9.08 2.50 21.80
C ARG A 67 -8.91 1.69 23.09
N ASP A 68 -10.01 1.23 23.69
CA ASP A 68 -9.96 0.44 24.92
C ASP A 68 -9.38 -0.97 24.71
N ALA A 69 -9.57 -1.57 23.53
CA ALA A 69 -8.96 -2.87 23.23
C ALA A 69 -7.45 -2.73 23.03
N ILE A 70 -7.02 -1.72 22.26
CA ILE A 70 -5.60 -1.44 22.02
C ILE A 70 -4.89 -1.03 23.32
N ARG A 71 -5.53 -0.22 24.17
CA ARG A 71 -4.99 0.13 25.50
C ARG A 71 -4.79 -1.11 26.37
N ARG A 72 -5.80 -1.98 26.47
CA ARG A 72 -5.68 -3.24 27.23
C ARG A 72 -4.57 -4.15 26.70
N MET A 73 -4.39 -4.24 25.37
CA MET A 73 -3.27 -4.98 24.79
C MET A 73 -1.92 -4.34 25.16
N ALA A 74 -1.83 -3.01 25.17
CA ALA A 74 -0.61 -2.29 25.53
C ALA A 74 -0.25 -2.41 27.01
N GLU A 75 -1.23 -2.44 27.92
CA GLU A 75 -1.02 -2.56 29.37
C GLU A 75 -0.77 -4.02 29.81
N GLY A 76 -1.19 -5.01 29.01
CA GLY A 76 -1.09 -6.43 29.32
C GLY A 76 0.27 -7.06 29.02
N SER A 77 0.37 -8.38 29.27
CA SER A 77 1.51 -9.20 28.85
C SER A 77 1.50 -9.49 27.35
N LEU A 78 2.61 -10.03 26.81
CA LEU A 78 2.66 -10.51 25.44
C LEU A 78 1.59 -11.59 25.19
N GLU A 79 1.46 -12.53 26.13
CA GLU A 79 0.51 -13.63 26.06
C GLU A 79 -0.94 -13.12 26.06
N ASP A 80 -1.24 -12.08 26.84
CA ASP A 80 -2.56 -11.45 26.84
C ASP A 80 -2.86 -10.78 25.50
N ALA A 81 -1.89 -10.07 24.92
CA ALA A 81 -2.05 -9.46 23.60
C ALA A 81 -2.33 -10.52 22.53
N ILE A 82 -1.56 -11.62 22.49
CA ILE A 82 -1.78 -12.72 21.54
C ILE A 82 -3.12 -13.42 21.76
N ARG A 83 -3.55 -13.60 23.02
CA ARG A 83 -4.87 -14.15 23.35
C ARG A 83 -5.98 -13.24 22.81
N MET A 84 -5.89 -11.93 23.01
CA MET A 84 -6.87 -10.96 22.50
C MET A 84 -6.95 -10.98 20.97
N LEU A 85 -5.82 -11.08 20.27
CA LEU A 85 -5.80 -11.24 18.81
C LEU A 85 -6.47 -12.54 18.37
N SER A 86 -6.19 -13.65 19.07
CA SER A 86 -6.76 -14.97 18.78
C SER A 86 -8.28 -15.01 19.01
N ASP A 87 -8.75 -14.43 20.12
CA ASP A 87 -10.18 -14.33 20.45
C ASP A 87 -10.95 -13.52 19.41
N ALA A 88 -10.34 -12.45 18.89
CA ALA A 88 -10.87 -11.64 17.81
C ALA A 88 -10.76 -12.31 16.42
N LYS A 89 -10.14 -13.50 16.34
CA LYS A 89 -9.80 -14.20 15.09
C LYS A 89 -8.97 -13.35 14.13
N TYR A 90 -8.11 -12.49 14.69
CA TYR A 90 -7.28 -11.59 13.91
C TYR A 90 -6.34 -12.38 12.98
N GLY A 91 -6.47 -12.18 11.68
CA GLY A 91 -5.70 -12.93 10.66
C GLY A 91 -6.13 -14.39 10.46
N ASN A 92 -7.12 -14.90 11.21
CA ASN A 92 -7.66 -16.27 11.12
C ASN A 92 -6.59 -17.39 11.16
N ILE A 93 -5.55 -17.22 11.97
CA ILE A 93 -4.52 -18.26 12.19
C ILE A 93 -4.87 -19.03 13.47
N PRO A 94 -5.18 -20.35 13.39
CA PRO A 94 -5.40 -21.18 14.57
C PRO A 94 -4.14 -21.29 15.43
N ASP A 95 -4.32 -21.30 16.76
CA ASP A 95 -3.24 -21.50 17.75
C ASP A 95 -2.04 -20.54 17.55
N ALA A 96 -2.32 -19.30 17.14
CA ALA A 96 -1.30 -18.31 16.79
C ALA A 96 -0.41 -17.96 17.98
N THR A 97 0.88 -17.81 17.71
CA THR A 97 1.89 -17.36 18.68
C THR A 97 2.37 -15.94 18.36
N SER A 98 3.21 -15.38 19.22
CA SER A 98 3.82 -14.07 18.95
C SER A 98 4.73 -14.08 17.71
N GLU A 99 5.24 -15.24 17.29
CA GLU A 99 6.03 -15.40 16.07
C GLU A 99 5.16 -15.27 14.81
N ASP A 100 3.87 -15.61 14.89
CA ASP A 100 2.93 -15.54 13.77
C ASP A 100 2.38 -14.13 13.51
N THR A 101 2.73 -13.14 14.33
CA THR A 101 2.13 -11.80 14.30
C THR A 101 2.20 -11.14 12.92
N GLU A 102 3.33 -11.22 12.22
CA GLU A 102 3.43 -10.67 10.87
C GLU A 102 2.54 -11.41 9.87
N ARG A 103 2.42 -12.75 9.98
CA ARG A 103 1.51 -13.54 9.14
C ARG A 103 0.05 -13.17 9.41
N MET A 104 -0.31 -12.92 10.68
CA MET A 104 -1.65 -12.47 11.05
C MET A 104 -1.96 -11.10 10.41
N ILE A 105 -1.03 -10.15 10.52
CA ILE A 105 -1.16 -8.82 9.92
C ILE A 105 -1.32 -8.91 8.40
N GLU A 106 -0.47 -9.67 7.72
CA GLU A 106 -0.54 -9.81 6.26
C GLU A 106 -1.83 -10.51 5.82
N SER A 107 -2.33 -11.48 6.59
CA SER A 107 -3.65 -12.08 6.38
C SER A 107 -4.79 -11.05 6.49
N VAL A 108 -4.76 -10.17 7.51
CA VAL A 108 -5.75 -9.09 7.66
C VAL A 108 -5.66 -8.09 6.52
N ARG A 109 -4.45 -7.70 6.10
CA ARG A 109 -4.25 -6.79 4.97
C ARG A 109 -4.80 -7.36 3.67
N LYS A 110 -4.53 -8.65 3.40
CA LYS A 110 -5.10 -9.38 2.27
C LYS A 110 -6.63 -9.37 2.28
N GLN A 111 -7.24 -9.81 3.39
CA GLN A 111 -8.69 -9.85 3.55
C GLN A 111 -9.33 -8.46 3.41
N THR A 112 -8.66 -7.44 3.93
CA THR A 112 -9.10 -6.05 3.80
C THR A 112 -9.07 -5.63 2.33
N ALA A 113 -7.97 -5.83 1.61
CA ALA A 113 -7.87 -5.47 0.20
C ALA A 113 -8.91 -6.20 -0.67
N GLU A 114 -9.14 -7.50 -0.42
CA GLU A 114 -10.21 -8.28 -1.07
C GLU A 114 -11.58 -7.67 -0.79
N THR A 115 -11.89 -7.38 0.48
CA THR A 115 -13.14 -6.72 0.87
C THR A 115 -13.33 -5.37 0.19
N ILE A 116 -12.28 -4.55 0.14
CA ILE A 116 -12.34 -3.22 -0.49
C ILE A 116 -12.61 -3.35 -1.99
N ARG A 117 -11.92 -4.26 -2.68
CA ARG A 117 -12.17 -4.52 -4.12
C ARG A 117 -13.58 -5.02 -4.38
N ASP A 118 -14.08 -5.93 -3.55
CA ASP A 118 -15.41 -6.52 -3.71
C ASP A 118 -16.54 -5.52 -3.42
N LEU A 119 -16.31 -4.54 -2.55
CA LEU A 119 -17.32 -3.57 -2.14
C LEU A 119 -17.24 -2.23 -2.87
N SER A 120 -16.14 -1.91 -3.56
CA SER A 120 -15.97 -0.62 -4.23
C SER A 120 -16.82 -0.55 -5.51
N PRO A 121 -17.84 0.33 -5.58
CA PRO A 121 -18.61 0.52 -6.81
C PRO A 121 -17.78 1.16 -7.93
N ASP A 122 -16.82 1.99 -7.53
CA ASP A 122 -15.81 2.62 -8.36
C ASP A 122 -14.46 2.45 -7.63
N ALA A 123 -13.55 1.72 -8.27
CA ALA A 123 -12.24 1.40 -7.69
C ALA A 123 -11.23 2.53 -7.84
N SER A 124 -11.51 3.58 -8.62
CA SER A 124 -10.53 4.63 -8.96
C SER A 124 -9.89 5.28 -7.73
N LEU A 125 -10.65 5.46 -6.63
CA LEU A 125 -10.11 5.97 -5.37
C LEU A 125 -9.42 4.88 -4.54
N THR A 126 -10.06 3.73 -4.37
CA THR A 126 -9.54 2.67 -3.49
C THR A 126 -8.25 2.06 -4.05
N ASP A 127 -8.12 1.98 -5.37
CA ASP A 127 -6.93 1.54 -6.06
C ASP A 127 -5.71 2.42 -5.73
N LEU A 128 -5.88 3.73 -5.50
CA LEU A 128 -4.77 4.59 -5.08
C LEU A 128 -4.17 4.11 -3.75
N PHE A 129 -4.99 3.62 -2.83
CA PHE A 129 -4.52 3.12 -1.54
C PHE A 129 -3.91 1.72 -1.64
N LEU A 130 -4.52 0.83 -2.43
CA LEU A 130 -4.00 -0.52 -2.65
C LEU A 130 -2.65 -0.50 -3.39
N LEU A 131 -2.50 0.41 -4.36
CA LEU A 131 -1.27 0.61 -5.13
C LEU A 131 -0.06 1.01 -4.25
N GLN A 132 -0.29 1.58 -3.07
CA GLN A 132 0.78 1.88 -2.11
C GLN A 132 1.51 0.59 -1.69
N THR A 133 0.78 -0.51 -1.54
CA THR A 133 1.36 -1.83 -1.22
C THR A 133 2.23 -2.31 -2.37
N ASP A 134 1.78 -2.18 -3.61
CA ASP A 134 2.56 -2.57 -4.80
C ASP A 134 3.82 -1.72 -4.94
N ALA A 135 3.73 -0.41 -4.69
CA ALA A 135 4.89 0.48 -4.68
C ALA A 135 5.95 0.01 -3.66
N GLN A 136 5.53 -0.44 -2.48
CA GLN A 136 6.46 -0.97 -1.49
C GLN A 136 7.06 -2.32 -1.92
N ASN A 137 6.26 -3.22 -2.50
CA ASN A 137 6.74 -4.49 -3.03
C ASN A 137 7.72 -4.31 -4.19
N LEU A 138 7.48 -3.34 -5.09
CA LEU A 138 8.41 -2.97 -6.16
C LEU A 138 9.77 -2.55 -5.61
N LYS A 139 9.81 -1.71 -4.56
CA LYS A 139 11.08 -1.31 -3.93
C LYS A 139 11.85 -2.52 -3.42
N VAL A 140 11.16 -3.44 -2.75
CA VAL A 140 11.78 -4.63 -2.17
C VAL A 140 12.30 -5.54 -3.28
N LEU A 141 11.51 -5.80 -4.32
CA LEU A 141 11.90 -6.62 -5.47
C LEU A 141 13.10 -6.05 -6.23
N ILE A 142 13.08 -4.74 -6.52
CA ILE A 142 14.18 -4.09 -7.25
C ILE A 142 15.46 -4.10 -6.42
N LYS A 143 15.38 -3.80 -5.11
CA LYS A 143 16.55 -3.89 -4.21
C LYS A 143 17.06 -5.31 -4.09
N ALA A 144 16.18 -6.29 -4.02
CA ALA A 144 16.55 -7.71 -3.98
C ALA A 144 17.30 -8.13 -5.25
N ARG A 145 16.82 -7.69 -6.43
CA ARG A 145 17.50 -7.85 -7.72
C ARG A 145 18.90 -7.24 -7.71
N LEU A 146 19.06 -6.01 -7.20
CA LEU A 146 20.36 -5.32 -7.13
C LEU A 146 21.33 -5.97 -6.14
N LEU A 147 20.84 -6.45 -5.00
CA LEU A 147 21.66 -7.05 -3.95
C LEU A 147 21.90 -8.56 -4.14
N GLY A 148 21.27 -9.18 -5.15
CA GLY A 148 21.35 -10.61 -5.38
C GLY A 148 20.72 -11.47 -4.28
N THR A 149 19.75 -10.92 -3.53
CA THR A 149 19.02 -11.67 -2.48
C THR A 149 17.65 -12.11 -2.97
N THR A 150 17.19 -13.27 -2.50
CA THR A 150 15.83 -13.77 -2.71
C THR A 150 14.99 -13.70 -1.45
N ASP A 151 15.60 -13.38 -0.30
CA ASP A 151 14.90 -13.24 0.97
C ASP A 151 14.25 -11.87 1.03
N ILE A 152 12.94 -11.85 0.75
CA ILE A 152 12.14 -10.64 0.71
C ILE A 152 10.90 -10.80 1.59
N ILE A 153 10.62 -9.74 2.34
CA ILE A 153 9.35 -9.61 3.05
C ILE A 153 8.34 -9.09 2.04
N TRP A 154 7.36 -9.94 1.73
CA TRP A 154 6.26 -9.60 0.83
C TRP A 154 5.11 -8.97 1.60
N LEU A 155 4.52 -7.93 1.01
CA LEU A 155 3.32 -7.30 1.54
C LEU A 155 2.08 -7.72 0.75
N GLU A 156 1.05 -8.18 1.44
CA GLU A 156 -0.22 -8.56 0.85
C GLU A 156 -1.18 -7.36 0.71
N GLY A 157 -2.16 -7.52 -0.19
CA GLY A 157 -3.22 -6.53 -0.38
C GLY A 157 -2.88 -5.37 -1.33
N GLY A 158 -2.03 -5.65 -2.33
CA GLY A 158 -1.85 -4.78 -3.50
C GLY A 158 -2.83 -5.10 -4.64
N LEU A 159 -2.75 -4.32 -5.72
CA LEU A 159 -3.50 -4.50 -6.97
C LEU A 159 -2.92 -5.63 -7.83
N PHE A 160 -1.61 -5.83 -7.77
CA PHE A 160 -0.92 -6.78 -8.63
C PHE A 160 -0.55 -8.05 -7.87
N SER A 161 -0.55 -9.18 -8.58
CA SER A 161 -0.04 -10.43 -8.02
C SER A 161 1.48 -10.39 -7.86
N ARG A 162 2.02 -11.29 -7.02
CA ARG A 162 3.46 -11.44 -6.85
C ARG A 162 4.17 -11.75 -8.15
N GLU A 163 3.56 -12.61 -8.98
CA GLU A 163 4.08 -13.00 -10.28
C GLU A 163 4.12 -11.81 -11.25
N GLN A 164 3.08 -10.97 -11.24
CA GLN A 164 3.03 -9.77 -12.08
C GLN A 164 4.15 -8.79 -11.72
N LEU A 165 4.28 -8.41 -10.45
CA LEU A 165 5.34 -7.48 -10.03
C LEU A 165 6.75 -8.09 -10.22
N SER A 166 6.92 -9.38 -9.93
CA SER A 166 8.20 -10.06 -10.15
C SER A 166 8.58 -10.08 -11.63
N THR A 167 7.62 -10.31 -12.52
CA THR A 167 7.85 -10.28 -13.98
C THR A 167 8.23 -8.87 -14.44
N MET A 168 7.53 -7.83 -13.97
CA MET A 168 7.86 -6.44 -14.31
C MET A 168 9.31 -6.10 -13.93
N VAL A 169 9.72 -6.47 -12.71
CA VAL A 169 11.08 -6.22 -12.21
C VAL A 169 12.11 -7.08 -12.92
N ALA A 170 11.83 -8.35 -13.22
CA ALA A 170 12.76 -9.22 -13.94
C ALA A 170 13.02 -8.74 -15.37
N GLU A 171 11.98 -8.26 -16.06
CA GLU A 171 12.09 -7.74 -17.43
C GLU A 171 12.45 -6.25 -17.52
N ALA A 172 12.47 -5.54 -16.38
CA ALA A 172 12.56 -4.07 -16.32
C ALA A 172 11.50 -3.37 -17.22
N LYS A 173 10.29 -3.95 -17.27
CA LYS A 173 9.14 -3.44 -18.03
C LYS A 173 7.96 -3.26 -17.09
N TYR A 174 7.46 -2.03 -17.00
CA TYR A 174 6.47 -1.65 -16.00
C TYR A 174 5.13 -1.26 -16.63
N ASP A 175 4.82 -1.77 -17.82
CA ASP A 175 3.69 -1.33 -18.67
C ASP A 175 2.29 -1.44 -18.02
N LEU A 176 2.15 -2.28 -16.99
CA LEU A 176 0.90 -2.42 -16.24
C LEU A 176 0.72 -1.36 -15.13
N LEU A 177 1.79 -0.67 -14.72
CA LEU A 177 1.70 0.39 -13.72
C LEU A 177 1.03 1.64 -14.32
N PRO A 178 0.50 2.56 -13.48
CA PRO A 178 0.05 3.85 -13.99
C PRO A 178 1.17 4.69 -14.62
N GLU A 179 0.82 5.53 -15.59
CA GLU A 179 1.76 6.31 -16.41
C GLU A 179 2.86 7.04 -15.60
N GLU A 180 2.50 7.68 -14.49
CA GLU A 180 3.47 8.40 -13.65
C GLU A 180 4.51 7.46 -13.02
N MET A 181 4.07 6.28 -12.58
CA MET A 181 4.96 5.24 -12.05
C MET A 181 5.82 4.63 -13.16
N GLN A 182 5.25 4.37 -14.35
CA GLN A 182 6.03 3.88 -15.49
C GLN A 182 7.19 4.82 -15.82
N ARG A 183 6.90 6.12 -15.92
CA ARG A 183 7.92 7.15 -16.19
C ARG A 183 9.01 7.15 -15.11
N ALA A 184 8.61 7.13 -13.83
CA ALA A 184 9.57 7.10 -12.73
C ALA A 184 10.44 5.82 -12.75
N MET A 185 9.86 4.65 -13.03
CA MET A 185 10.59 3.39 -13.14
C MET A 185 11.54 3.38 -14.34
N ALA A 186 11.13 3.92 -15.50
CA ALA A 186 12.00 4.05 -16.65
C ALA A 186 13.23 4.94 -16.35
N HIS A 187 13.03 6.05 -15.62
CA HIS A 187 14.14 6.89 -15.16
C HIS A 187 15.05 6.17 -14.15
N LEU A 188 14.47 5.43 -13.20
CA LEU A 188 15.21 4.62 -12.25
C LEU A 188 16.08 3.59 -12.97
N GLU A 189 15.53 2.79 -13.89
CA GLU A 189 16.29 1.78 -14.62
C GLU A 189 17.41 2.40 -15.47
N ALA A 190 17.20 3.59 -16.04
CA ALA A 190 18.25 4.31 -16.75
C ALA A 190 19.39 4.74 -15.82
N LYS A 191 19.09 5.16 -14.58
CA LYS A 191 20.09 5.52 -13.56
C LYS A 191 20.84 4.29 -13.05
N LEU A 192 20.13 3.20 -12.75
CA LEU A 192 20.71 1.97 -12.24
C LEU A 192 21.69 1.31 -13.23
N LYS A 193 21.51 1.52 -14.55
CA LYS A 193 22.48 1.11 -15.58
C LYS A 193 23.80 1.87 -15.52
N ILE A 194 23.81 3.07 -14.96
CA ILE A 194 25.01 3.90 -14.82
C ILE A 194 25.70 3.58 -13.49
N ALA A 195 24.94 3.54 -12.39
CA ALA A 195 25.43 3.23 -11.06
C ALA A 195 24.36 2.47 -10.26
N GLU A 196 24.74 1.35 -9.65
CA GLU A 196 23.87 0.58 -8.77
C GLU A 196 23.75 1.28 -7.41
N GLU A 197 22.79 2.20 -7.31
CA GLU A 197 22.48 2.96 -6.09
C GLU A 197 21.12 2.53 -5.52
N PRO A 198 21.07 1.57 -4.57
CA PRO A 198 19.81 1.07 -4.00
C PRO A 198 18.94 2.14 -3.35
N GLN A 199 19.52 3.27 -2.95
CA GLN A 199 18.81 4.41 -2.38
C GLN A 199 17.85 5.05 -3.39
N LEU A 200 18.24 5.10 -4.68
CA LEU A 200 17.41 5.67 -5.75
C LEU A 200 16.10 4.90 -5.94
N VAL A 201 16.09 3.60 -5.63
CA VAL A 201 14.88 2.78 -5.76
C VAL A 201 13.72 3.35 -4.94
N SER A 202 13.98 3.71 -3.68
CA SER A 202 12.95 4.33 -2.84
C SER A 202 12.49 5.66 -3.42
N VAL A 203 13.45 6.51 -3.80
CA VAL A 203 13.20 7.87 -4.33
C VAL A 203 12.26 7.84 -5.54
N TYR A 204 12.63 7.09 -6.58
CA TYR A 204 11.84 7.06 -7.81
C TYR A 204 10.51 6.33 -7.65
N THR A 205 10.46 5.27 -6.84
CA THR A 205 9.20 4.54 -6.62
C THR A 205 8.20 5.38 -5.84
N ASP A 206 8.64 6.05 -4.78
CA ASP A 206 7.79 6.96 -4.01
C ASP A 206 7.36 8.16 -4.86
N TYR A 207 8.28 8.77 -5.61
CA TYR A 207 7.93 9.86 -6.52
C TYR A 207 6.84 9.46 -7.52
N GLY A 208 7.01 8.32 -8.20
CA GLY A 208 6.06 7.83 -9.19
C GLY A 208 4.67 7.55 -8.59
N TYR A 209 4.63 6.92 -7.42
CA TYR A 209 3.37 6.67 -6.69
C TYR A 209 2.67 7.98 -6.32
N HIS A 210 3.39 8.91 -5.68
CA HIS A 210 2.81 10.20 -5.27
C HIS A 210 2.38 11.05 -6.46
N ALA A 211 3.14 11.05 -7.55
CA ALA A 211 2.78 11.74 -8.80
C ALA A 211 1.48 11.17 -9.37
N HIS A 212 1.32 9.85 -9.38
CA HIS A 212 0.09 9.21 -9.81
C HIS A 212 -1.09 9.62 -8.94
N CYS A 213 -0.96 9.53 -7.61
CA CYS A 213 -2.04 9.88 -6.69
C CYS A 213 -2.49 11.34 -6.86
N LEU A 214 -1.55 12.29 -6.98
CA LEU A 214 -1.88 13.69 -7.20
C LEU A 214 -2.62 13.88 -8.53
N LYS A 215 -2.09 13.35 -9.63
CA LYS A 215 -2.72 13.46 -10.97
C LYS A 215 -4.11 12.81 -11.00
N ALA A 216 -4.25 11.61 -10.45
CA ALA A 216 -5.54 10.91 -10.40
C ALA A 216 -6.56 11.70 -9.58
N SER A 217 -6.15 12.26 -8.43
CA SER A 217 -7.03 13.03 -7.54
C SER A 217 -7.57 14.34 -8.16
N GLU A 218 -6.90 14.92 -9.17
CA GLU A 218 -7.37 16.13 -9.86
C GLU A 218 -8.66 15.90 -10.65
N SER A 219 -8.87 14.67 -11.14
CA SER A 219 -10.05 14.28 -11.91
C SER A 219 -11.23 13.82 -11.02
N MET A 220 -11.00 13.67 -9.72
CA MET A 220 -12.00 13.16 -8.79
C MET A 220 -12.91 14.29 -8.32
N LYS A 221 -14.20 13.97 -8.16
CA LYS A 221 -15.24 14.94 -7.78
C LYS A 221 -15.06 15.49 -6.37
N GLU A 222 -14.42 14.72 -5.51
CA GLU A 222 -14.41 14.92 -4.07
C GLU A 222 -13.13 15.66 -3.64
N PRO A 223 -13.22 16.93 -3.21
CA PRO A 223 -12.04 17.76 -2.94
C PRO A 223 -11.11 17.20 -1.84
N PHE A 224 -11.66 16.46 -0.89
CA PHE A 224 -10.89 15.91 0.23
C PHE A 224 -9.84 14.89 -0.24
N ILE A 225 -10.05 14.19 -1.36
CA ILE A 225 -9.08 13.20 -1.89
C ILE A 225 -7.80 13.91 -2.30
N ARG A 226 -7.94 15.02 -3.04
CA ARG A 226 -6.81 15.85 -3.41
C ARG A 226 -6.12 16.43 -2.19
N GLN A 227 -6.88 16.86 -1.19
CA GLN A 227 -6.33 17.33 0.07
C GLN A 227 -5.53 16.25 0.81
N TYR A 228 -6.03 15.00 0.83
CA TYR A 228 -5.34 13.87 1.45
C TYR A 228 -3.97 13.61 0.81
N PHE A 229 -3.90 13.47 -0.51
CA PHE A 229 -2.63 13.19 -1.19
C PHE A 229 -1.69 14.39 -1.23
N ALA A 230 -2.22 15.61 -1.29
CA ALA A 230 -1.43 16.84 -1.14
C ALA A 230 -0.80 16.93 0.25
N ALA A 231 -1.58 16.69 1.31
CA ALA A 231 -1.11 16.64 2.68
C ALA A 231 -0.01 15.58 2.84
N LEU A 232 -0.24 14.37 2.33
CA LEU A 232 0.71 13.28 2.40
C LEU A 232 2.05 13.64 1.73
N CYS A 233 2.02 14.27 0.55
CA CYS A 233 3.23 14.75 -0.13
C CYS A 233 3.95 15.84 0.68
N ASP A 234 3.22 16.85 1.14
CA ASP A 234 3.78 17.97 1.90
C ASP A 234 4.45 17.50 3.20
N PHE A 235 3.78 16.66 3.99
CA PHE A 235 4.37 16.07 5.19
C PHE A 235 5.60 15.22 4.87
N ASN A 236 5.52 14.34 3.87
CA ASN A 236 6.65 13.48 3.51
C ASN A 236 7.85 14.30 3.03
N ASN A 237 7.64 15.38 2.28
CA ASN A 237 8.71 16.29 1.86
C ASN A 237 9.38 16.98 3.05
N VAL A 238 8.62 17.46 4.03
CA VAL A 238 9.17 18.07 5.25
C VAL A 238 9.90 17.02 6.12
N ILE A 239 9.36 15.82 6.24
CA ILE A 239 10.02 14.71 6.96
C ILE A 239 11.34 14.33 6.27
N THR A 240 11.34 14.20 4.94
CA THR A 240 12.55 13.91 4.15
C THR A 240 13.59 15.01 4.32
N PHE A 241 13.18 16.28 4.24
CA PHE A 241 14.03 17.43 4.52
C PHE A 241 14.74 17.31 5.89
N LEU A 242 13.98 17.01 6.94
CA LEU A 242 14.52 16.89 8.30
C LEU A 242 15.44 15.67 8.46
N ARG A 243 15.09 14.54 7.85
CA ARG A 243 15.94 13.33 7.85
C ARG A 243 17.27 13.56 7.16
N MET A 244 17.25 14.18 5.98
CA MET A 244 18.46 14.53 5.23
C MET A 244 19.39 15.42 6.05
N ARG A 245 18.84 16.45 6.71
CA ARG A 245 19.60 17.31 7.63
C ARG A 245 20.17 16.53 8.82
N ALA A 246 19.37 15.67 9.45
CA ALA A 246 19.81 14.85 10.58
C ALA A 246 20.94 13.87 10.20
N MET A 247 20.97 13.42 8.95
CA MET A 247 22.02 12.56 8.39
C MET A 247 23.27 13.33 7.93
N GLY A 248 23.26 14.67 7.95
CA GLY A 248 24.36 15.49 7.44
C GLY A 248 24.50 15.49 5.91
N ALA A 249 23.43 15.15 5.18
CA ALA A 249 23.43 15.22 3.72
C ALA A 249 23.55 16.67 3.23
N GLN A 250 24.09 16.87 2.02
CA GLN A 250 24.28 18.21 1.47
C GLN A 250 22.97 18.76 0.89
N LYS A 251 22.88 20.09 0.77
CA LYS A 251 21.70 20.77 0.21
C LYS A 251 21.39 20.28 -1.20
N GLU A 252 22.43 20.01 -1.99
CA GLU A 252 22.33 19.54 -3.36
C GLU A 252 21.68 18.17 -3.46
N ASP A 253 21.80 17.31 -2.44
CA ASP A 253 21.23 15.96 -2.43
C ASP A 253 19.71 16.00 -2.20
N LEU A 254 19.21 17.04 -1.52
CA LEU A 254 17.78 17.18 -1.23
C LEU A 254 16.94 17.27 -2.51
N LYS A 255 17.45 17.96 -3.53
CA LYS A 255 16.70 18.22 -4.77
C LYS A 255 16.26 16.94 -5.48
N ASP A 256 17.04 15.86 -5.29
CA ASP A 256 16.87 14.61 -6.01
C ASP A 256 15.94 13.64 -5.25
N VAL A 257 15.64 13.90 -3.97
CA VAL A 257 14.86 12.99 -3.10
C VAL A 257 13.45 13.51 -2.74
N LEU A 258 13.10 14.72 -3.17
CA LEU A 258 11.80 15.31 -2.89
C LEU A 258 10.71 14.72 -3.80
N LEU A 259 9.54 14.50 -3.21
CA LEU A 259 8.30 14.12 -3.89
C LEU A 259 7.73 15.28 -4.71
N PRO A 260 6.77 15.01 -5.61
CA PRO A 260 6.12 16.06 -6.39
C PRO A 260 5.56 17.19 -5.52
N ASN A 261 5.57 18.40 -6.08
CA ASN A 261 5.08 19.58 -5.39
C ASN A 261 3.56 19.53 -5.22
N ALA A 262 3.11 19.68 -3.98
CA ALA A 262 1.74 20.06 -3.67
C ALA A 262 1.72 21.49 -3.14
N GLY A 263 1.50 21.68 -1.84
CA GLY A 263 1.50 23.00 -1.22
C GLY A 263 2.90 23.47 -0.81
N VAL A 264 3.76 22.55 -0.38
CA VAL A 264 5.18 22.80 -0.09
C VAL A 264 5.99 22.66 -1.37
N ARG A 265 6.68 23.74 -1.76
CA ARG A 265 7.48 23.77 -2.99
C ARG A 265 8.92 23.32 -2.73
N SER A 266 9.48 22.50 -3.62
CA SER A 266 10.85 21.98 -3.50
C SER A 266 11.89 23.08 -3.34
N HIS A 267 11.82 24.15 -4.14
CA HIS A 267 12.76 25.27 -4.03
C HIS A 267 12.70 25.94 -2.66
N ALA A 268 11.50 26.06 -2.07
CA ALA A 268 11.33 26.70 -0.77
C ALA A 268 11.96 25.84 0.35
N LEU A 269 11.87 24.51 0.26
CA LEU A 269 12.58 23.60 1.17
C LEU A 269 14.09 23.65 0.95
N ILE A 270 14.56 23.64 -0.30
CA ILE A 270 15.99 23.70 -0.64
C ILE A 270 16.60 25.00 -0.09
N ASP A 271 15.92 26.14 -0.27
CA ASP A 271 16.38 27.43 0.28
C ASP A 271 16.38 27.41 1.81
N ALA A 272 15.42 26.74 2.44
CA ALA A 272 15.35 26.59 3.89
C ALA A 272 16.37 25.59 4.48
N TYR A 273 17.15 24.86 3.67
CA TYR A 273 17.99 23.74 4.14
C TYR A 273 19.03 24.13 5.19
N GLU A 274 19.72 25.24 4.96
CA GLU A 274 20.77 25.75 5.85
C GLU A 274 20.26 26.84 6.80
N LEU A 275 19.00 27.25 6.66
CA LEU A 275 18.44 28.43 7.31
C LEU A 275 17.69 28.09 8.61
N SER A 276 17.31 29.16 9.33
CA SER A 276 16.61 29.12 10.62
C SER A 276 15.19 28.51 10.51
N ALA A 277 14.61 28.15 11.66
CA ALA A 277 13.24 27.65 11.78
C ALA A 277 12.18 28.60 11.18
N GLU A 278 12.45 29.91 11.18
CA GLU A 278 11.59 30.92 10.55
C GLU A 278 11.50 30.75 9.03
N THR A 279 12.61 30.36 8.39
CA THR A 279 12.61 30.15 6.93
C THR A 279 11.88 28.86 6.57
N LEU A 280 12.00 27.81 7.38
CA LEU A 280 11.18 26.60 7.21
C LEU A 280 9.68 26.92 7.36
N THR A 281 9.31 27.77 8.31
CA THR A 281 7.92 28.22 8.49
C THR A 281 7.39 28.92 7.25
N LYS A 282 8.21 29.77 6.61
CA LYS A 282 7.88 30.39 5.33
C LYS A 282 7.79 29.36 4.20
N ALA A 283 8.67 28.36 4.18
CA ALA A 283 8.66 27.32 3.14
C ALA A 283 7.37 26.49 3.13
N ILE A 284 6.75 26.29 4.29
CA ILE A 284 5.50 25.54 4.43
C ILE A 284 4.23 26.41 4.35
N SER A 285 4.35 27.74 4.19
CA SER A 285 3.20 28.65 4.35
C SER A 285 2.08 28.47 3.32
N SER A 286 2.44 27.98 2.13
CA SER A 286 1.51 27.69 1.03
C SER A 286 0.84 26.32 1.13
N SER A 287 1.23 25.50 2.11
CA SER A 287 0.61 24.21 2.35
C SER A 287 -0.81 24.37 2.92
N VAL A 288 -1.74 23.55 2.41
CA VAL A 288 -3.09 23.42 2.99
C VAL A 288 -3.03 22.84 4.41
N VAL A 289 -1.94 22.15 4.75
CA VAL A 289 -1.71 21.54 6.07
C VAL A 289 -0.72 22.31 6.94
N LYS A 290 -0.48 23.60 6.64
CA LYS A 290 0.52 24.42 7.33
C LYS A 290 0.39 24.42 8.85
N SER A 291 -0.83 24.47 9.40
CA SER A 291 -1.07 24.51 10.84
C SER A 291 -0.67 23.19 11.50
N SER A 292 -1.06 22.06 10.90
CA SER A 292 -0.69 20.72 11.37
C SER A 292 0.80 20.45 11.20
N LEU A 293 1.42 20.93 10.12
CA LEU A 293 2.88 20.89 9.97
C LEU A 293 3.59 21.68 11.07
N GLN A 294 3.14 22.90 11.36
CA GLN A 294 3.69 23.73 12.45
C GLN A 294 3.56 23.05 13.81
N ASP A 295 2.40 22.49 14.13
CA ASP A 295 2.18 21.72 15.36
C ASP A 295 3.12 20.50 15.46
N GLY A 296 3.22 19.72 14.38
CA GLY A 296 4.13 18.58 14.31
C GLY A 296 5.60 18.97 14.46
N LEU A 297 6.03 20.08 13.84
CA LEU A 297 7.38 20.62 13.99
C LEU A 297 7.65 21.07 15.42
N ASN A 298 6.70 21.74 16.07
CA ASN A 298 6.84 22.15 17.47
C ASN A 298 6.96 20.94 18.41
N LYS A 299 6.13 19.91 18.22
CA LYS A 299 6.21 18.65 18.98
C LYS A 299 7.56 17.94 18.76
N MET A 300 8.04 17.91 17.51
CA MET A 300 9.36 17.36 17.19
C MET A 300 10.46 18.16 17.88
N LEU A 301 10.44 19.49 17.85
CA LEU A 301 11.46 20.33 18.51
C LEU A 301 11.46 20.13 20.03
N ALA A 302 10.29 19.98 20.66
CA ALA A 302 10.17 19.75 22.08
C ALA A 302 10.70 18.36 22.52
N THR A 303 10.56 17.35 21.66
CA THR A 303 10.92 15.95 21.97
C THR A 303 12.25 15.51 21.38
N GLY A 304 12.78 16.22 20.39
CA GLY A 304 13.92 15.80 19.57
C GLY A 304 13.61 14.66 18.59
N SER A 305 12.34 14.27 18.41
CA SER A 305 11.96 13.06 17.67
C SER A 305 11.16 13.37 16.40
N ILE A 306 11.74 13.06 15.22
CA ILE A 306 11.04 13.16 13.92
C ILE A 306 9.77 12.30 13.90
N SER A 307 9.73 11.21 14.67
CA SER A 307 8.56 10.34 14.81
C SER A 307 7.30 11.10 15.25
N MET A 308 7.45 12.21 15.98
CA MET A 308 6.31 13.06 16.36
C MET A 308 5.68 13.76 15.15
N LEU A 309 6.48 14.18 14.18
CA LEU A 309 5.96 14.75 12.94
C LEU A 309 5.29 13.67 12.07
N GLU A 310 5.84 12.44 12.05
CA GLU A 310 5.20 11.31 11.38
C GLU A 310 3.85 10.94 12.01
N LYS A 311 3.77 10.98 13.34
CA LYS A 311 2.53 10.81 14.10
C LYS A 311 1.51 11.89 13.73
N THR A 312 1.91 13.17 13.74
CA THR A 312 1.04 14.28 13.33
C THR A 312 0.57 14.15 11.88
N ARG A 313 1.44 13.76 10.95
CA ARG A 313 1.06 13.46 9.55
C ARG A 313 -0.04 12.42 9.53
N ASP A 314 0.21 11.29 10.16
CA ASP A 314 -0.70 10.17 10.11
C ASP A 314 -2.04 10.62 10.70
N ASP A 315 -2.07 11.20 11.91
CA ASP A 315 -3.28 11.64 12.63
C ASP A 315 -4.09 12.66 11.82
N TYR A 316 -3.42 13.61 11.15
CA TYR A 316 -4.09 14.52 10.22
C TYR A 316 -4.75 13.79 9.04
N LEU A 317 -4.03 12.84 8.41
CA LEU A 317 -4.58 12.08 7.28
C LEU A 317 -5.81 11.25 7.70
N LEU A 318 -5.81 10.73 8.92
CA LEU A 318 -6.96 10.00 9.46
C LEU A 318 -8.12 10.94 9.80
N SER A 319 -7.84 12.14 10.32
CA SER A 319 -8.90 13.11 10.65
C SER A 319 -9.71 13.51 9.41
N LEU A 320 -9.05 13.69 8.26
CA LEU A 320 -9.72 13.97 6.99
C LEU A 320 -10.74 12.90 6.61
N VAL A 321 -10.46 11.63 6.89
CA VAL A 321 -11.37 10.54 6.53
C VAL A 321 -12.43 10.31 7.60
N ASN A 322 -12.10 10.54 8.87
CA ASN A 322 -13.04 10.47 9.99
C ASN A 322 -14.20 11.46 9.84
N GLU A 323 -13.99 12.65 9.27
CA GLU A 323 -15.04 13.63 9.01
C GLU A 323 -16.15 13.08 8.10
N HIS A 324 -15.80 12.12 7.24
CA HIS A 324 -16.67 11.55 6.21
C HIS A 324 -17.14 10.12 6.50
N ARG A 325 -16.83 9.58 7.69
CA ARG A 325 -17.09 8.17 8.02
C ARG A 325 -18.58 7.76 8.04
N HIS A 326 -19.47 8.73 8.21
CA HIS A 326 -20.92 8.51 8.26
C HIS A 326 -21.63 8.93 6.97
N ASP A 327 -20.86 9.33 5.94
CA ASP A 327 -21.41 9.75 4.65
C ASP A 327 -21.94 8.54 3.89
N SER A 328 -23.21 8.21 4.15
CA SER A 328 -23.93 7.17 3.44
C SER A 328 -24.01 7.50 1.95
N MET A 329 -23.94 6.48 1.09
CA MET A 329 -23.98 6.63 -0.37
C MET A 329 -22.69 7.19 -0.99
N THR A 330 -21.56 7.12 -0.29
CA THR A 330 -20.24 7.51 -0.81
C THR A 330 -19.22 6.36 -0.70
N ILE A 331 -18.05 6.56 -1.28
CA ILE A 331 -16.91 5.63 -1.14
C ILE A 331 -16.14 5.83 0.18
N PHE A 332 -16.43 6.88 0.96
CA PHE A 332 -15.59 7.28 2.09
C PHE A 332 -15.57 6.30 3.25
N PRO A 333 -16.70 5.67 3.65
CA PRO A 333 -16.66 4.63 4.67
C PRO A 333 -15.74 3.47 4.27
N VAL A 334 -15.72 3.10 2.97
CA VAL A 334 -14.85 2.03 2.44
C VAL A 334 -13.37 2.41 2.63
N VAL A 335 -12.99 3.65 2.27
CA VAL A 335 -11.63 4.17 2.48
C VAL A 335 -11.29 4.28 3.98
N GLY A 336 -12.22 4.77 4.79
CA GLY A 336 -12.06 4.88 6.25
C GLY A 336 -11.76 3.54 6.89
N TYR A 337 -12.51 2.50 6.50
CA TYR A 337 -12.27 1.14 6.97
C TYR A 337 -10.89 0.60 6.55
N PHE A 338 -10.46 0.84 5.32
CA PHE A 338 -9.12 0.46 4.87
C PHE A 338 -8.02 1.10 5.73
N LEU A 339 -8.11 2.42 5.94
CA LEU A 339 -7.14 3.15 6.77
C LEU A 339 -7.20 2.73 8.24
N ALA A 340 -8.39 2.41 8.75
CA ALA A 340 -8.57 1.88 10.10
C ALA A 340 -7.87 0.52 10.28
N ARG A 341 -7.98 -0.38 9.30
CA ARG A 341 -7.27 -1.67 9.31
C ARG A 341 -5.76 -1.52 9.22
N ASP A 342 -5.26 -0.61 8.38
CA ASP A 342 -3.81 -0.31 8.32
C ASP A 342 -3.29 0.27 9.65
N ARG A 343 -4.04 1.17 10.27
CA ARG A 343 -3.76 1.73 11.61
C ARG A 343 -3.71 0.66 12.69
N GLU A 344 -4.72 -0.20 12.71
CA GLU A 344 -4.83 -1.33 13.63
C GLU A 344 -3.63 -2.28 13.48
N ALA A 345 -3.28 -2.66 12.25
CA ALA A 345 -2.11 -3.50 11.98
C ALA A 345 -0.80 -2.88 12.50
N LYS A 346 -0.62 -1.56 12.31
CA LYS A 346 0.55 -0.83 12.84
C LYS A 346 0.57 -0.81 14.37
N ALA A 347 -0.58 -0.64 15.02
CA ALA A 347 -0.69 -0.66 16.47
C ALA A 347 -0.40 -2.05 17.05
N VAL A 348 -0.97 -3.10 16.46
CA VAL A 348 -0.69 -4.50 16.82
C VAL A 348 0.80 -4.81 16.69
N ARG A 349 1.41 -4.47 15.55
CA ARG A 349 2.85 -4.65 15.32
C ARG A 349 3.69 -3.94 16.38
N LEU A 350 3.36 -2.68 16.69
CA LEU A 350 4.08 -1.89 17.71
C LEU A 350 4.01 -2.58 19.07
N ILE A 351 2.80 -2.91 19.54
CA ILE A 351 2.60 -3.51 20.87
C ILE A 351 3.34 -4.84 20.97
N VAL A 352 3.12 -5.76 20.03
CA VAL A 352 3.77 -7.07 20.07
C VAL A 352 5.29 -6.94 19.98
N THR A 353 5.80 -6.03 19.16
CA THR A 353 7.26 -5.80 19.05
C THR A 353 7.86 -5.30 20.36
N VAL A 354 7.23 -4.31 21.01
CA VAL A 354 7.72 -3.80 22.30
C VAL A 354 7.71 -4.91 23.35
N LYS A 355 6.57 -5.60 23.50
CA LYS A 355 6.38 -6.64 24.52
C LYS A 355 7.31 -7.83 24.31
N ARG A 356 7.44 -8.32 23.07
CA ARG A 356 8.33 -9.44 22.72
C ARG A 356 9.80 -9.14 23.00
N ASN A 357 10.21 -7.88 22.85
CA ASN A 357 11.59 -7.46 23.11
C ASN A 357 11.81 -6.94 24.54
N GLY A 358 10.80 -7.00 25.43
CA GLY A 358 10.90 -6.53 26.81
C GLY A 358 11.22 -5.04 26.92
N LEU A 359 10.77 -4.22 25.96
CA LEU A 359 10.96 -2.78 25.97
C LEU A 359 9.95 -2.10 26.91
N ASP A 360 10.25 -0.88 27.33
CA ASP A 360 9.36 -0.08 28.20
C ASP A 360 8.03 0.26 27.50
N ASP A 361 6.92 0.07 28.21
CA ASP A 361 5.57 0.37 27.75
C ASP A 361 5.38 1.87 27.42
N ALA A 362 6.19 2.75 27.99
CA ALA A 362 6.24 4.16 27.63
C ALA A 362 6.50 4.37 26.12
N VAL A 363 7.25 3.46 25.49
CA VAL A 363 7.51 3.48 24.03
C VAL A 363 6.21 3.28 23.25
N ILE A 364 5.30 2.43 23.74
CA ILE A 364 3.99 2.24 23.13
C ILE A 364 3.18 3.53 23.26
N ALA A 365 3.12 4.12 24.46
CA ALA A 365 2.36 5.35 24.68
C ALA A 365 2.83 6.52 23.81
N GLU A 366 4.15 6.68 23.63
CA GLU A 366 4.73 7.72 22.77
C GLU A 366 4.36 7.51 21.29
N ARG A 367 4.56 6.28 20.79
CA ARG A 367 4.52 5.96 19.35
C ARG A 367 3.16 5.49 18.85
N LEU A 368 2.25 5.13 19.74
CA LEU A 368 0.89 4.75 19.37
C LEU A 368 0.18 5.97 18.78
N ARG A 369 -0.37 5.78 17.59
CA ARG A 369 -1.09 6.81 16.84
C ARG A 369 -2.57 6.78 17.19
N GLU A 370 -3.31 7.81 16.81
CA GLU A 370 -4.76 7.80 16.98
C GLU A 370 -5.40 6.61 16.23
N LEU A 371 -6.49 6.08 16.76
CA LEU A 371 -7.24 5.01 16.10
C LEU A 371 -8.46 5.62 15.44
N TYR A 372 -8.93 4.94 14.39
CA TYR A 372 -10.19 5.30 13.75
C TYR A 372 -11.35 5.13 14.73
N GLY A 373 -12.29 6.09 14.73
CA GLY A 373 -13.44 6.09 15.66
C GLY A 373 -13.48 7.26 16.63
#